data_AF-N9CDM3-F1
#
_entry.id   AF-N9CDM3-F1
#
_cell.length_a   1.000
_cell.length_b   1.000
_cell.length_c   1.000
_cell.angle_alpha   90.00
_cell.angle_beta   90.00
_cell.angle_gamma   90.00
#
_symmetry.space_group_name_H-M   'P 1'
#
loop_
_entity.id
_entity.type
_entity.pdbx_description
1 polymer ?
#
loop_
_entity_poly.entity_id
_entity_poly.type
_entity_poly.pdbx_seq_one_letter_code
_entity_poly.pdbx_strand_id
1 'polypeptide(L)' 'MKILSTSYTPAHGFRALKRLHKAVIYNYILRDDLHKMYKALIHLERYIERLAHQKTALKKKSKKQ' A
#
# COMPACT_ATOMS: atom_id res chain seq x y z
N MET A 1 14.53 4.44 6.31
CA MET A 1 13.31 3.61 6.30
C MET A 1 13.72 2.17 6.58
N LYS A 2 13.39 1.57 7.74
CA LYS A 2 13.75 0.16 8.01
C LYS A 2 13.07 -0.74 6.97
N ILE A 3 13.86 -1.39 6.11
CA ILE A 3 13.38 -2.35 5.12
C ILE A 3 13.04 -3.61 5.91
N LEU A 4 11.78 -3.75 6.30
CA LEU A 4 11.28 -5.03 6.82
C LEU A 4 11.41 -6.06 5.68
N SER A 5 11.94 -7.25 5.95
CA SER A 5 11.93 -8.37 4.99
C SER A 5 10.58 -9.09 4.93
N THR A 6 9.48 -8.43 5.32
CA THR A 6 8.16 -9.03 5.13
C THR A 6 7.82 -9.05 3.64
N SER A 7 7.66 -10.25 3.09
CA SER A 7 7.27 -10.47 1.70
C SER A 7 5.98 -9.74 1.36
N TYR A 8 5.84 -9.28 0.11
CA TYR A 8 4.59 -8.72 -0.36
C TYR A 8 3.48 -9.77 -0.21
N THR A 9 2.43 -9.41 0.52
CA THR A 9 1.25 -10.26 0.57
C THR A 9 0.48 -10.13 -0.75
N PRO A 10 -0.21 -11.19 -1.21
CA PRO A 10 -1.12 -11.11 -2.36
C PRO A 10 -2.17 -10.00 -2.21
N ALA A 11 -2.57 -9.68 -0.97
CA ALA A 11 -3.50 -8.60 -0.66
C ALA A 11 -2.96 -7.21 -1.05
N HIS A 12 -1.65 -6.94 -0.89
CA HIS A 12 -1.06 -5.67 -1.33
C HIS A 12 -1.08 -5.54 -2.85
N GLY A 13 -0.76 -6.62 -3.56
CA GLY A 13 -0.81 -6.66 -5.02
C GLY A 13 -2.23 -6.40 -5.53
N PHE A 14 -3.24 -7.06 -4.95
CA PHE A 14 -4.63 -6.89 -5.35
C PHE A 14 -5.15 -5.47 -5.09
N ARG A 15 -4.81 -4.86 -3.94
CA ARG A 15 -5.19 -3.47 -3.65
C ARG A 15 -4.48 -2.46 -4.56
N ALA A 16 -3.20 -2.67 -4.83
CA ALA A 16 -2.43 -1.86 -5.78
C ALA A 16 -3.04 -1.96 -7.18
N LEU A 17 -3.38 -3.17 -7.63
CA LEU A 17 -4.02 -3.40 -8.92
C LEU A 17 -5.41 -2.74 -8.98
N LYS A 18 -6.21 -2.80 -7.92
CA LYS A 18 -7.50 -2.11 -7.84
C LYS A 18 -7.36 -0.59 -7.98
N ARG A 19 -6.35 0.02 -7.36
CA ARG A 19 -6.06 1.46 -7.51
C ARG A 19 -5.58 1.80 -8.92
N LEU A 20 -4.71 0.96 -9.47
CA LEU A 20 -4.18 1.11 -10.81
C LEU A 20 -5.29 1.04 -11.85
N HIS A 21 -6.17 0.03 -11.75
CA HIS A 21 -7.34 -0.14 -12.59
C HIS A 21 -8.25 1.10 -12.56
N LYS A 22 -8.50 1.65 -11.37
CA LYS A 22 -9.25 2.91 -11.23
C LYS A 22 -8.56 4.05 -11.99
N ALA A 23 -7.25 4.23 -11.81
CA ALA A 23 -6.50 5.31 -12.45
C ALA A 23 -6.39 5.16 -13.99
N VAL A 24 -6.38 3.92 -14.49
CA VAL A 24 -6.45 3.62 -15.94
C VAL A 24 -7.82 3.97 -16.51
N ILE A 25 -8.93 3.64 -15.83
CA ILE A 25 -10.29 4.01 -16.28
C ILE A 25 -10.43 5.52 -16.44
N TYR A 26 -9.84 6.29 -15.53
CA TYR A 26 -9.88 7.75 -15.61
C TYR A 26 -8.82 8.36 -16.54
N ASN A 27 -8.11 7.55 -17.36
CA ASN A 27 -7.08 7.99 -18.31
C ASN A 27 -5.92 8.82 -17.70
N TYR A 28 -5.67 8.69 -16.40
CA TYR A 28 -4.58 9.42 -15.74
C TYR A 28 -3.20 8.78 -15.94
N ILE A 29 -3.11 7.58 -16.54
CA ILE A 29 -1.87 6.80 -16.61
C ILE A 29 -1.62 6.37 -18.06
N LEU A 30 -0.46 6.78 -18.61
CA LEU A 30 0.06 6.20 -19.84
C LEU A 30 0.44 4.74 -19.61
N ARG A 31 0.12 3.89 -20.60
CA ARG A 31 0.36 2.45 -20.58
C ARG A 31 1.83 2.10 -20.32
N ASP A 32 2.77 2.95 -20.74
CA ASP A 32 4.22 2.76 -20.57
C ASP A 32 4.67 2.88 -19.10
N ASP A 33 3.97 3.68 -18.30
CA ASP A 33 4.29 3.86 -16.87
C ASP A 33 3.52 2.91 -15.96
N LEU A 34 2.65 2.05 -16.52
CA LEU A 34 1.80 1.13 -15.76
C LEU A 34 2.61 0.24 -14.80
N HIS A 35 3.77 -0.27 -15.26
CA HIS A 35 4.63 -1.12 -14.44
C HIS A 35 5.30 -0.34 -13.29
N LYS A 36 5.77 0.88 -13.55
CA LYS A 36 6.37 1.74 -12.52
C LYS A 36 5.31 2.15 -11.49
N MET A 37 4.12 2.51 -11.95
CA MET A 37 2.98 2.85 -11.11
C MET A 37 2.54 1.68 -10.25
N TYR A 38 2.48 0.46 -10.82
CA TYR A 38 2.15 -0.74 -10.05
C TYR A 38 3.16 -0.99 -8.91
N LYS A 39 4.46 -0.92 -9.20
CA LYS A 39 5.52 -1.03 -8.17
C LYS A 39 5.34 0.04 -7.09
N ALA A 40 5.14 1.29 -7.47
CA ALA A 40 4.92 2.39 -6.51
C ALA A 40 3.68 2.16 -5.63
N LEU A 41 2.57 1.70 -6.21
CA LEU A 41 1.33 1.42 -5.48
C LEU A 41 1.46 0.24 -4.52
N ILE A 42 2.23 -0.80 -4.85
CA ILE A 42 2.51 -1.88 -3.91
C ILE A 42 3.26 -1.34 -2.67
N HIS A 43 4.26 -0.49 -2.89
CA HIS A 43 4.99 0.14 -1.79
C HIS A 43 4.10 1.05 -0.95
N LEU A 44 3.15 1.75 -1.58
CA LEU A 44 2.16 2.58 -0.90
C LEU A 44 1.23 1.75 -0.02
N GLU A 45 0.66 0.66 -0.54
CA GLU A 45 -0.22 -0.23 0.25
C GLU A 45 0.49 -0.76 1.49
N ARG A 46 1.76 -1.16 1.34
CA ARG A 46 2.61 -1.58 2.46
C ARG A 46 2.85 -0.47 3.47
N TYR A 47 2.99 0.77 3.01
CA TYR A 47 3.15 1.92 3.91
C TYR A 47 1.86 2.20 4.69
N ILE A 48 0.71 2.17 4.03
CA ILE A 48 -0.61 2.37 4.65
C ILE A 48 -0.86 1.32 5.73
N GLU A 49 -0.55 0.05 5.45
CA GLU A 49 -0.72 -1.03 6.42
C GLU A 49 0.17 -0.83 7.66
N ARG A 50 1.44 -0.46 7.47
CA ARG A 50 2.33 -0.13 8.60
C ARG A 50 1.79 1.02 9.43
N LEU A 51 1.26 2.06 8.80
CA LEU A 51 0.67 3.20 9.50
C LEU A 51 -0.57 2.76 10.29
N ALA A 52 -1.41 1.88 9.73
CA ALA A 52 -2.56 1.31 10.42
C ALA A 52 -2.13 0.50 11.66
N HIS A 53 -1.10 -0.35 11.54
CA HIS A 53 -0.56 -1.10 12.67
C HIS A 53 0.01 -0.19 13.76
N GLN A 54 0.74 0.87 13.40
CA GLN A 54 1.22 1.86 14.38
C GLN A 54 0.07 2.53 15.13
N LYS A 55 -0.98 2.98 14.42
CA LYS A 55 -2.18 3.55 15.05
C LYS A 55 -2.88 2.57 15.98
N THR A 56 -2.92 1.29 15.63
CA THR A 56 -3.55 0.25 16.46
C THR A 56 -2.71 -0.02 17.71
N ALA A 57 -1.39 -0.03 17.59
CA ALA A 57 -0.47 -0.16 18.72
C ALA A 57 -0.58 1.02 19.70
N LEU A 58 -0.68 2.25 19.18
CA LEU A 58 -0.92 3.45 19.99
C LEU A 58 -2.27 3.39 20.74
N LYS A 59 -3.35 3.00 20.05
CA LYS A 59 -4.66 2.80 20.69
C LYS A 59 -4.63 1.75 21.80
N LYS A 60 -3.91 0.64 21.60
CA LYS A 60 -3.75 -0.41 22.64
C LYS A 60 -2.98 0.09 23.86
N LYS A 61 -1.98 0.97 23.68
CA LYS A 61 -1.26 1.59 24.81
C LYS A 61 -2.15 2.56 25.60
N SER A 62 -2.92 3.40 24.90
CA SER A 62 -3.83 4.36 25.55
C SER A 62 -5.00 3.72 26.31
N LYS A 63 -5.39 2.50 25.97
CA LYS A 63 -6.50 1.77 26.64
C LYS A 63 -6.05 0.94 27.85
N LYS A 64 -4.74 0.91 28.11
CA LYS A 64 -4.10 0.12 29.18
C LYS A 64 -3.54 1.00 30.31
N GLN A 65 -3.65 2.32 30.17
CA GLN A 65 -3.54 3.32 31.24
C GLN A 65 -4.95 3.69 31.69
#